data_AF-A0A370V3Z4-F1
#
_entry.id   AF-A0A370V3Z4-F1
#
_cell.length_a   1.000
_cell.length_b   1.000
_cell.length_c   1.000
_cell.angle_alpha   90.00
_cell.angle_beta   90.00
_cell.angle_gamma   90.00
#
_symmetry.space_group_name_H-M   'P 1'
#
loop_
_entity.id
_entity.type
_entity.pdbx_description
1 polymer ?
#
loop_
_entity_poly.entity_id
_entity_poly.type
_entity_poly.pdbx_seq_one_letter_code
_entity_poly.pdbx_strand_id
1 'polypeptide(L)'
;MMSKITGVLVDNHIYDIKNDMTNGYHFPNCLFPGATFKMVIDNDPVNNDKVKWSCSTDADNNVLAISQDGTVTFPDVDEKCIGNIFAIFATDKSTNKSAGIYMFTVKRFFKYSIETYNSVKDILPWVKKMNGEFPEAQDIDSYDYNDHDSGHIIKREVNAGLYQEWGDVANSGWNTNSECAGICRIYAFNKEDNIYYWLKNDGVRQELSVGFTAQAVASYGESIA
;
A
#
# COMPACT_ATOMS: atom_id res chain seq x y z
N MET A 1 15.78 -19.58 -21.69
CA MET A 1 15.08 -19.86 -20.42
C MET A 1 13.70 -19.24 -20.56
N MET A 2 12.63 -19.92 -20.10
CA MET A 2 11.27 -19.35 -20.18
C MET A 2 11.13 -18.27 -19.12
N SER A 3 10.60 -17.10 -19.49
CA SER A 3 10.41 -16.02 -18.52
C SER A 3 9.45 -16.41 -17.41
N LYS A 4 9.71 -15.91 -16.20
CA LYS A 4 8.86 -16.15 -15.02
C LYS A 4 8.65 -14.88 -14.23
N ILE A 5 7.42 -14.67 -13.73
CA ILE A 5 7.16 -13.68 -12.67
C ILE A 5 7.89 -14.13 -11.39
N THR A 6 8.78 -13.28 -10.86
CA THR A 6 9.55 -13.59 -9.65
C THR A 6 9.40 -12.57 -8.53
N GLY A 7 8.93 -11.36 -8.82
CA GLY A 7 8.83 -10.33 -7.80
C GLY A 7 7.83 -9.22 -8.12
N VAL A 8 7.70 -8.32 -7.15
CA VAL A 8 6.95 -7.06 -7.25
C VAL A 8 7.85 -5.92 -6.76
N LEU A 9 8.06 -4.92 -7.61
CA LEU A 9 8.80 -3.70 -7.33
C LEU A 9 7.83 -2.59 -6.89
N VAL A 10 8.02 -2.05 -5.71
CA VAL A 10 7.27 -0.91 -5.17
C VAL A 10 8.21 -0.04 -4.35
N ASP A 11 8.20 1.27 -4.61
CA ASP A 11 9.07 2.26 -3.96
C ASP A 11 10.54 1.83 -3.89
N ASN A 12 11.11 1.45 -5.04
CA ASN A 12 12.49 0.96 -5.19
C ASN A 12 12.82 -0.32 -4.39
N HIS A 13 11.84 -0.99 -3.79
CA HIS A 13 11.98 -2.25 -3.09
C HIS A 13 11.36 -3.40 -3.89
N ILE A 14 12.08 -4.51 -4.05
CA ILE A 14 11.57 -5.71 -4.69
C ILE A 14 11.20 -6.73 -3.61
N TYR A 15 9.91 -7.06 -3.51
CA TYR A 15 9.47 -8.27 -2.83
C TYR A 15 9.68 -9.46 -3.76
N ASP A 16 10.49 -10.42 -3.34
CA ASP A 16 10.64 -11.71 -3.98
C ASP A 16 9.43 -12.59 -3.63
N ILE A 17 8.70 -13.05 -4.65
CA ILE A 17 7.47 -13.84 -4.45
C ILE A 17 7.76 -15.14 -3.70
N LYS A 18 8.93 -15.74 -3.88
CA LYS A 18 9.25 -17.01 -3.23
C LYS A 18 9.63 -16.83 -1.77
N ASN A 19 10.35 -15.77 -1.45
CA ASN A 19 10.96 -15.57 -0.13
C ASN A 19 10.11 -14.69 0.80
N ASP A 20 9.43 -13.68 0.25
CA ASP A 20 8.70 -12.68 1.06
C ASP A 20 7.19 -12.99 1.12
N MET A 21 6.62 -13.56 0.06
CA MET A 21 5.18 -13.86 -0.06
C MET A 21 4.86 -15.28 0.39
N THR A 22 5.22 -15.60 1.63
CA THR A 22 5.03 -16.92 2.22
C THR A 22 3.66 -17.07 2.88
N ASN A 23 3.26 -18.31 3.19
CA ASN A 23 2.02 -18.62 3.91
C ASN A 23 0.72 -18.11 3.23
N GLY A 24 0.75 -17.90 1.91
CA GLY A 24 -0.41 -17.48 1.14
C GLY A 24 -0.66 -15.96 1.14
N TYR A 25 0.20 -15.18 1.81
CA TYR A 25 0.13 -13.73 1.74
C TYR A 25 0.76 -13.22 0.45
N HIS A 26 0.02 -12.39 -0.26
CA HIS A 26 0.47 -11.74 -1.49
C HIS A 26 0.36 -10.24 -1.32
N PHE A 27 1.35 -9.51 -1.80
CA PHE A 27 1.25 -8.06 -1.90
C PHE A 27 0.26 -7.68 -3.03
N PRO A 28 -0.44 -6.55 -2.90
CA PRO A 28 -0.69 -5.82 -1.67
C PRO A 28 -1.86 -6.42 -0.86
N ASN A 29 -1.81 -6.31 0.48
CA ASN A 29 -2.97 -6.57 1.34
C ASN A 29 -3.78 -5.29 1.59
N CYS A 30 -3.22 -4.12 1.28
CA CYS A 30 -3.93 -2.84 1.36
C CYS A 30 -3.84 -2.04 0.07
N LEU A 31 -4.90 -1.29 -0.27
CA LEU A 31 -4.91 -0.36 -1.41
C LEU A 31 -5.32 1.05 -0.99
N PHE A 32 -5.02 1.99 -1.88
CA PHE A 32 -5.45 3.39 -1.80
C PHE A 32 -5.52 3.99 -3.22
N PRO A 33 -6.23 5.10 -3.42
CA PRO A 33 -6.30 5.77 -4.72
C PRO A 33 -4.92 6.18 -5.23
N GLY A 34 -4.59 5.83 -6.47
CA GLY A 34 -3.31 6.17 -7.09
C GLY A 34 -2.16 5.20 -6.78
N ALA A 35 -2.43 4.10 -6.07
CA ALA A 35 -1.44 3.05 -5.82
C ALA A 35 -0.85 2.51 -7.14
N THR A 36 0.46 2.30 -7.15
CA THR A 36 1.17 1.72 -8.30
C THR A 36 2.32 0.81 -7.87
N PHE A 37 2.55 -0.26 -8.62
CA PHE A 37 3.73 -1.12 -8.47
C PHE A 37 4.12 -1.69 -9.84
N LYS A 38 5.28 -2.34 -9.94
CA LYS A 38 5.75 -2.98 -11.17
C LYS A 38 6.02 -4.45 -10.95
N MET A 39 5.49 -5.30 -11.82
CA MET A 39 5.84 -6.73 -11.81
C MET A 39 7.31 -6.91 -12.21
N VAL A 40 7.94 -7.99 -11.73
CA VAL A 40 9.35 -8.30 -12.03
C VAL A 40 9.45 -9.67 -12.69
N ILE A 41 10.10 -9.72 -13.85
CA ILE A 41 10.41 -10.95 -14.59
C ILE A 41 11.87 -11.36 -14.34
N ASP A 42 12.09 -12.62 -13.99
CA ASP A 42 13.43 -13.20 -13.84
C ASP A 42 14.38 -12.35 -12.97
N ASN A 43 13.84 -11.79 -11.87
CA ASN A 43 14.50 -10.95 -10.86
C ASN A 43 14.96 -9.57 -11.34
N ASP A 44 14.57 -9.13 -12.54
CA ASP A 44 14.93 -7.81 -13.06
C ASP A 44 13.78 -7.20 -13.88
N PRO A 45 13.23 -6.02 -13.51
CA PRO A 45 12.14 -5.38 -14.25
C PRO A 45 12.50 -5.02 -15.69
N VAL A 46 13.79 -4.95 -16.07
CA VAL A 46 14.21 -4.77 -17.47
C VAL A 46 13.71 -5.91 -18.35
N ASN A 47 13.55 -7.12 -17.80
CA ASN A 47 13.05 -8.29 -18.53
C ASN A 47 11.54 -8.24 -18.84
N ASN A 48 10.81 -7.22 -18.37
CA ASN A 48 9.37 -7.09 -18.65
C ASN A 48 9.08 -6.92 -20.15
N ASP A 49 10.06 -6.47 -20.93
CA ASP A 49 9.96 -6.39 -22.39
C ASP A 49 9.88 -7.78 -23.08
N LYS A 50 10.20 -8.87 -22.38
CA LYS A 50 10.12 -10.26 -22.88
C LYS A 50 8.71 -10.85 -22.81
N VAL A 51 7.80 -10.21 -22.09
CA VAL A 51 6.43 -10.72 -21.90
C VAL A 51 5.37 -9.73 -22.38
N LYS A 52 4.18 -10.23 -22.71
CA LYS A 52 2.95 -9.44 -22.87
C LYS A 52 2.19 -9.48 -21.56
N TRP A 53 1.74 -8.31 -21.13
CA TRP A 53 0.97 -8.14 -19.90
C TRP A 53 -0.51 -8.03 -20.18
N SER A 54 -1.31 -8.63 -19.32
CA SER A 54 -2.76 -8.43 -19.25
C SER A 54 -3.21 -8.62 -17.80
N CYS A 55 -4.41 -8.14 -17.48
CA CYS A 55 -4.94 -8.22 -16.13
C CYS A 55 -6.44 -8.53 -16.15
N SER A 56 -6.95 -9.03 -15.03
CA SER A 56 -8.36 -9.29 -14.79
C SER A 56 -8.67 -9.06 -13.33
N THR A 57 -9.90 -8.68 -13.02
CA THR A 57 -10.41 -8.60 -11.66
C THR A 57 -11.91 -8.91 -11.66
N ASP A 58 -12.42 -9.36 -10.53
CA ASP A 58 -13.86 -9.47 -10.25
C ASP A 58 -14.45 -8.20 -9.59
N ALA A 59 -13.64 -7.17 -9.39
CA ALA A 59 -14.07 -5.83 -9.01
C ALA A 59 -14.73 -5.06 -10.17
N ASP A 60 -15.16 -3.82 -9.92
CA ASP A 60 -15.74 -2.93 -10.92
C ASP A 60 -14.80 -2.71 -12.14
N ASN A 61 -15.38 -2.36 -13.29
CA ASN A 61 -14.59 -2.08 -14.50
C ASN A 61 -13.60 -0.93 -14.28
N ASN A 62 -12.41 -1.03 -14.88
CA ASN A 62 -11.34 -0.03 -14.89
C ASN A 62 -10.58 0.19 -13.57
N VAL A 63 -10.86 -0.56 -12.49
CA VAL A 63 -10.12 -0.39 -11.23
C VAL A 63 -8.68 -0.92 -11.30
N LEU A 64 -8.36 -1.76 -12.28
CA LEU A 64 -7.05 -2.38 -12.48
C LEU A 64 -6.59 -2.17 -13.92
N ALA A 65 -5.39 -1.63 -14.09
CA ALA A 65 -4.72 -1.55 -15.38
C ALA A 65 -3.27 -2.02 -15.26
N ILE A 66 -2.75 -2.59 -16.36
CA ILE A 66 -1.34 -2.93 -16.49
C ILE A 66 -0.79 -2.45 -17.83
N SER A 67 0.34 -1.74 -17.77
CA SER A 67 1.10 -1.30 -18.93
C SER A 67 2.02 -2.42 -19.45
N GLN A 68 2.45 -2.32 -20.71
CA GLN A 68 3.35 -3.32 -21.31
C GLN A 68 4.78 -3.31 -20.73
N ASP A 69 5.13 -2.31 -19.91
CA ASP A 69 6.36 -2.32 -19.11
C ASP A 69 6.20 -3.04 -17.75
N GLY A 70 5.03 -3.62 -17.48
CA GLY A 70 4.71 -4.34 -16.25
C GLY A 70 4.24 -3.45 -15.09
N THR A 71 4.08 -2.14 -15.30
CA THR A 71 3.51 -1.24 -14.28
C THR A 71 2.01 -1.48 -14.12
N VAL A 72 1.60 -1.77 -12.89
CA VAL A 72 0.23 -1.97 -12.44
C VAL A 72 -0.25 -0.70 -11.76
N THR A 73 -1.45 -0.26 -12.10
CA THR A 73 -2.04 0.98 -11.58
C THR A 73 -3.50 0.78 -11.21
N PHE A 74 -3.94 1.46 -10.16
CA PHE A 74 -5.33 1.44 -9.68
C PHE A 74 -5.97 2.83 -9.82
N PRO A 75 -6.48 3.20 -11.01
CA PRO A 75 -6.90 4.56 -11.30
C PRO A 75 -8.20 4.96 -10.59
N ASP A 76 -9.19 4.05 -10.56
CA ASP A 76 -10.54 4.32 -10.06
C ASP A 76 -10.92 3.40 -8.89
N VAL A 77 -9.93 3.06 -8.05
CA VAL A 77 -10.16 2.17 -6.90
C VAL A 77 -10.86 2.89 -5.74
N ASP A 78 -11.82 2.21 -5.13
CA ASP A 78 -12.52 2.63 -3.91
C ASP A 78 -12.57 1.47 -2.89
N GLU A 79 -13.18 1.71 -1.74
CA GLU A 79 -13.27 0.73 -0.66
C GLU A 79 -14.00 -0.58 -1.03
N LYS A 80 -14.74 -0.62 -2.16
CA LYS A 80 -15.40 -1.85 -2.63
C LYS A 80 -14.42 -2.85 -3.23
N CYS A 81 -13.14 -2.50 -3.39
CA CYS A 81 -12.10 -3.43 -3.81
C CYS A 81 -11.75 -4.49 -2.76
N ILE A 82 -12.12 -4.26 -1.49
CA ILE A 82 -11.85 -5.17 -0.40
C ILE A 82 -12.55 -6.51 -0.66
N GLY A 83 -11.80 -7.61 -0.54
CA GLY A 83 -12.28 -8.98 -0.78
C GLY A 83 -12.26 -9.42 -2.24
N ASN A 84 -12.07 -8.50 -3.20
CA ASN A 84 -11.99 -8.85 -4.62
C ASN A 84 -10.64 -9.48 -4.98
N ILE A 85 -10.65 -10.30 -6.02
CA ILE A 85 -9.49 -10.96 -6.59
C ILE A 85 -8.97 -10.14 -7.76
N PHE A 86 -7.67 -9.90 -7.74
CA PHE A 86 -6.93 -9.25 -8.82
C PHE A 86 -5.94 -10.24 -9.39
N ALA A 87 -5.89 -10.34 -10.72
CA ALA A 87 -5.02 -11.26 -11.43
C ALA A 87 -4.22 -10.53 -12.52
N ILE A 88 -2.91 -10.76 -12.53
CA ILE A 88 -1.98 -10.22 -13.52
C ILE A 88 -1.33 -11.41 -14.24
N PHE A 89 -1.35 -11.35 -15.57
CA PHE A 89 -0.89 -12.43 -16.43
C PHE A 89 0.31 -11.96 -17.24
N ALA A 90 1.36 -12.78 -17.23
CA ALA A 90 2.51 -12.63 -18.12
C ALA A 90 2.49 -13.73 -19.17
N THR A 91 2.61 -13.36 -20.45
CA THR A 91 2.78 -14.31 -21.56
C THR A 91 4.11 -14.07 -22.24
N ASP A 92 4.99 -15.08 -22.25
CA ASP A 92 6.30 -15.01 -22.91
C ASP A 92 6.13 -14.74 -24.42
N LYS A 93 6.76 -13.67 -24.93
CA LYS A 93 6.63 -13.24 -26.32
C LYS A 93 7.25 -14.22 -27.31
N SER A 94 8.29 -14.94 -26.92
CA SER A 94 9.04 -15.83 -27.80
C SER A 94 8.34 -17.18 -27.99
N THR A 95 7.68 -17.67 -26.94
CA THR A 95 7.04 -19.00 -26.93
C THR A 95 5.51 -18.93 -26.98
N ASN A 96 4.93 -17.75 -26.73
CA ASN A 96 3.49 -17.54 -26.55
C ASN A 96 2.89 -18.42 -25.44
N LYS A 97 3.69 -18.81 -24.46
CA LYS A 97 3.28 -19.59 -23.27
C LYS A 97 3.19 -18.69 -22.04
N SER A 98 2.45 -19.14 -21.04
CA SER A 98 2.38 -18.42 -19.76
C SER A 98 3.76 -18.33 -19.10
N ALA A 99 4.15 -17.11 -18.74
CA ALA A 99 5.29 -16.78 -17.88
C ALA A 99 4.87 -16.67 -16.40
N GLY A 100 3.61 -17.01 -16.08
CA GLY A 100 3.07 -16.97 -14.73
C GLY A 100 1.79 -16.14 -14.63
N ILE A 101 1.14 -16.30 -13.48
CA ILE A 101 -0.02 -15.54 -13.04
C ILE A 101 0.29 -15.08 -11.63
N TYR A 102 0.06 -13.80 -11.36
CA TYR A 102 0.13 -13.22 -10.03
C TYR A 102 -1.28 -12.88 -9.57
N MET A 103 -1.68 -13.40 -8.42
CA MET A 103 -3.01 -13.15 -7.86
C MET A 103 -2.89 -12.62 -6.43
N PHE A 104 -3.73 -11.65 -6.09
CA PHE A 104 -3.81 -11.09 -4.74
C PHE A 104 -5.24 -10.66 -4.43
N THR A 105 -5.49 -10.47 -3.13
CA THR A 105 -6.76 -9.99 -2.59
C THR A 105 -6.47 -8.87 -1.61
N VAL A 106 -7.26 -7.81 -1.70
CA VAL A 106 -7.12 -6.63 -0.84
C VAL A 106 -7.96 -6.83 0.41
N LYS A 107 -7.37 -6.62 1.58
CA LYS A 107 -8.03 -6.76 2.89
C LYS A 107 -8.38 -5.43 3.52
N ARG A 108 -7.59 -4.39 3.21
CA ARG A 108 -7.74 -3.04 3.74
C ARG A 108 -7.75 -2.01 2.63
N PHE A 109 -8.49 -0.92 2.85
CA PHE A 109 -8.46 0.23 1.96
C PHE A 109 -8.24 1.51 2.76
N PHE A 110 -7.39 2.39 2.25
CA PHE A 110 -7.11 3.68 2.84
C PHE A 110 -7.51 4.79 1.86
N LYS A 111 -8.55 5.53 2.23
CA LYS A 111 -8.97 6.72 1.51
C LYS A 111 -8.33 7.93 2.18
N TYR A 112 -7.67 8.80 1.42
CA TYR A 112 -6.99 9.97 1.95
C TYR A 112 -7.58 11.28 1.42
N SER A 113 -7.47 12.35 2.20
CA SER A 113 -7.81 13.71 1.78
C SER A 113 -6.67 14.33 0.99
N ILE A 114 -6.94 15.14 -0.03
CA ILE A 114 -5.89 15.97 -0.67
C ILE A 114 -5.43 17.13 0.25
N GLU A 115 -6.23 17.47 1.25
CA GLU A 115 -5.96 18.52 2.25
C GLU A 115 -5.19 17.96 3.44
N THR A 116 -4.54 18.86 4.18
CA THR A 116 -3.93 18.56 5.48
C THR A 116 -4.60 19.33 6.61
N TYR A 117 -4.54 18.77 7.80
CA TYR A 117 -5.24 19.24 9.00
C TYR A 117 -4.26 19.28 10.17
N ASN A 118 -4.54 20.10 11.19
CA ASN A 118 -3.59 20.36 12.29
C ASN A 118 -3.90 19.59 13.58
N SER A 119 -4.93 18.74 13.59
CA SER A 119 -5.30 17.94 14.77
C SER A 119 -6.24 16.78 14.42
N VAL A 120 -6.32 15.79 15.31
CA VAL A 120 -7.32 14.71 15.25
C VAL A 120 -8.75 15.25 15.25
N LYS A 121 -9.01 16.32 16.01
CA LYS A 121 -10.33 16.97 16.08
C LYS A 121 -10.77 17.51 14.71
N ASP A 122 -9.82 18.02 13.92
CA ASP A 122 -10.09 18.57 12.59
C ASP A 122 -10.24 17.46 11.53
N ILE A 123 -9.58 16.32 11.72
CA ILE A 123 -9.66 15.14 10.83
C ILE A 123 -10.95 14.34 11.05
N LEU A 124 -11.42 14.22 12.29
CA LEU A 124 -12.57 13.37 12.63
C LEU A 124 -13.84 13.66 11.80
N PRO A 125 -14.24 14.92 11.54
CA PRO A 125 -15.36 15.22 10.65
C PRO A 125 -15.17 14.70 9.22
N TRP A 126 -13.95 14.77 8.69
CA TRP A 126 -13.63 14.27 7.36
C TRP A 126 -13.74 12.74 7.29
N VAL A 127 -13.17 12.03 8.29
CA VAL A 127 -13.25 10.56 8.38
C VAL A 127 -14.71 10.10 8.44
N LYS A 128 -15.53 10.76 9.27
CA LYS A 128 -16.97 10.50 9.35
C LYS A 128 -17.70 10.77 8.04
N LYS A 129 -17.37 11.86 7.35
CA LYS A 129 -17.96 12.20 6.04
C LYS A 129 -17.65 11.14 4.98
N MET A 130 -16.50 10.47 5.08
CA MET A 130 -16.11 9.37 4.20
C MET A 130 -16.74 8.03 4.59
N ASN A 131 -17.53 7.96 5.68
CA ASN A 131 -18.08 6.72 6.23
C ASN A 131 -17.01 5.66 6.57
N GLY A 132 -15.81 6.08 6.97
CA GLY A 132 -14.74 5.17 7.40
C GLY A 132 -14.39 5.34 8.88
N GLU A 133 -13.34 4.63 9.30
CA GLU A 133 -12.77 4.72 10.64
C GLU A 133 -11.41 5.43 10.63
N PHE A 134 -10.94 5.87 11.80
CA PHE A 134 -9.52 6.19 11.94
C PHE A 134 -8.72 4.90 11.69
N PRO A 135 -7.61 4.95 10.92
CA PRO A 135 -6.78 3.77 10.73
C PRO A 135 -6.19 3.33 12.06
N GLU A 136 -6.13 2.00 12.25
CA GLU A 136 -5.44 1.43 13.39
C GLU A 136 -3.93 1.71 13.26
N ALA A 137 -3.24 2.00 14.36
CA ALA A 137 -1.82 2.29 14.34
C ALA A 137 -1.01 1.16 13.66
N GLN A 138 -1.33 -0.09 13.98
CA GLN A 138 -0.69 -1.26 13.38
C GLN A 138 -1.00 -1.45 11.88
N ASP A 139 -2.16 -0.98 11.41
CA ASP A 139 -2.54 -1.04 9.99
C ASP A 139 -1.74 -0.05 9.13
N ILE A 140 -1.15 0.97 9.76
CA ILE A 140 -0.28 1.95 9.13
C ILE A 140 1.18 1.53 9.24
N ASP A 141 1.57 1.20 10.46
CA ASP A 141 2.93 0.88 10.84
C ASP A 141 2.88 -0.25 11.88
N SER A 142 3.14 -1.49 11.45
CA SER A 142 3.00 -2.72 12.27
C SER A 142 4.16 -2.96 13.24
N TYR A 143 4.86 -1.91 13.62
CA TYR A 143 5.93 -1.99 14.59
C TYR A 143 5.41 -2.15 16.03
N ASP A 144 6.26 -2.59 16.95
CA ASP A 144 5.88 -2.76 18.36
C ASP A 144 5.65 -1.38 19.02
N TYR A 145 4.45 -1.14 19.53
CA TYR A 145 4.08 0.10 20.21
C TYR A 145 4.41 0.09 21.71
N ASN A 146 4.91 -1.04 22.23
CA ASN A 146 5.41 -1.13 23.60
C ASN A 146 6.83 -0.59 23.76
N ASP A 147 7.56 -0.35 22.66
CA ASP A 147 8.82 0.36 22.74
C ASP A 147 8.57 1.87 22.86
N HIS A 148 9.28 2.52 23.77
CA HIS A 148 9.11 3.95 24.03
C HIS A 148 9.92 4.82 23.04
N ASP A 149 10.33 4.24 21.91
CA ASP A 149 11.18 4.91 20.93
C ASP A 149 10.32 5.77 19.98
N SER A 150 10.72 7.04 19.83
CA SER A 150 10.02 8.01 18.97
C SER A 150 10.20 7.76 17.46
N GLY A 151 10.88 6.68 17.09
CA GLY A 151 10.95 6.22 15.71
C GLY A 151 11.80 4.97 15.53
N HIS A 152 11.64 4.33 14.38
CA HIS A 152 12.36 3.12 14.01
C HIS A 152 12.61 3.07 12.51
N ILE A 153 13.37 2.08 12.06
CA ILE A 153 13.51 1.79 10.63
C ILE A 153 12.32 0.95 10.19
N ILE A 154 11.57 1.43 9.20
CA ILE A 154 10.49 0.63 8.58
C ILE A 154 11.12 -0.49 7.76
N LYS A 155 11.03 -1.71 8.28
CA LYS A 155 11.39 -2.92 7.54
C LYS A 155 10.28 -3.25 6.55
N ARG A 156 10.61 -3.29 5.26
CA ARG A 156 9.67 -3.63 4.18
C ARG A 156 9.20 -5.08 4.34
N GLU A 157 7.89 -5.29 4.42
CA GLU A 157 7.29 -6.60 4.70
C GLU A 157 5.89 -6.70 4.08
N VAL A 158 5.52 -7.90 3.61
CA VAL A 158 4.19 -8.19 3.06
C VAL A 158 3.26 -8.62 4.19
N ASN A 159 1.97 -8.28 4.08
CA ASN A 159 0.97 -8.53 5.13
C ASN A 159 1.29 -7.76 6.43
N ALA A 160 1.85 -6.57 6.27
CA ALA A 160 2.13 -5.62 7.33
C ALA A 160 1.38 -4.30 7.03
N GLY A 161 1.73 -3.26 7.77
CA GLY A 161 1.11 -1.94 7.70
C GLY A 161 1.36 -1.27 6.36
N LEU A 162 0.59 -0.23 6.09
CA LEU A 162 0.68 0.60 4.88
C LEU A 162 2.14 0.94 4.53
N TYR A 163 2.93 1.43 5.48
CA TYR A 163 4.30 1.85 5.21
C TYR A 163 5.27 0.70 5.03
N GLN A 164 5.03 -0.46 5.66
CA GLN A 164 5.80 -1.68 5.43
C GLN A 164 5.53 -2.29 4.06
N GLU A 165 4.32 -2.17 3.51
CA GLU A 165 3.95 -2.68 2.18
C GLU A 165 4.30 -1.69 1.06
N TRP A 166 4.04 -0.39 1.25
CA TRP A 166 4.09 0.60 0.17
C TRP A 166 5.25 1.59 0.24
N GLY A 167 5.78 1.86 1.42
CA GLY A 167 6.96 2.70 1.59
C GLY A 167 6.57 4.16 1.52
N ASP A 168 7.29 4.94 0.71
CA ASP A 168 6.93 6.31 0.42
C ASP A 168 5.69 6.41 -0.49
N VAL A 169 4.54 6.64 0.15
CA VAL A 169 3.25 6.84 -0.51
C VAL A 169 3.13 8.20 -1.22
N ALA A 170 4.08 9.13 -1.06
CA ALA A 170 4.11 10.40 -1.79
C ALA A 170 4.18 10.20 -3.30
N ASN A 171 4.90 9.17 -3.75
CA ASN A 171 5.01 8.79 -5.16
C ASN A 171 3.66 8.39 -5.78
N SER A 172 2.66 8.13 -4.94
CA SER A 172 1.29 7.78 -5.34
C SER A 172 0.26 8.88 -5.07
N GLY A 173 0.72 10.13 -4.90
CA GLY A 173 -0.15 11.31 -4.80
C GLY A 173 -0.50 11.75 -3.38
N TRP A 174 0.04 11.08 -2.35
CA TRP A 174 -0.15 11.50 -0.96
C TRP A 174 0.58 12.81 -0.68
N ASN A 175 -0.03 13.65 0.17
CA ASN A 175 0.45 15.01 0.39
C ASN A 175 1.60 15.02 1.42
N THR A 176 2.73 15.60 1.04
CA THR A 176 3.95 15.63 1.84
C THR A 176 4.08 16.86 2.74
N ASN A 177 3.21 17.87 2.59
CA ASN A 177 3.46 19.26 2.99
C ASN A 177 4.81 19.78 2.46
N SER A 178 4.83 21.03 2.01
CA SER A 178 5.92 21.63 1.21
C SER A 178 7.33 21.65 1.83
N GLU A 179 7.51 21.29 3.10
CA GLU A 179 8.79 21.42 3.81
C GLU A 179 9.63 20.13 3.85
N CYS A 180 9.06 18.96 3.53
CA CYS A 180 9.82 17.70 3.49
C CYS A 180 9.33 16.83 2.32
N ALA A 181 9.93 17.02 1.14
CA ALA A 181 9.63 16.20 -0.04
C ALA A 181 9.74 14.70 0.30
N GLY A 182 8.65 13.95 0.12
CA GLY A 182 8.57 12.51 0.39
C GLY A 182 8.10 12.10 1.80
N ILE A 183 7.78 13.03 2.70
CA ILE A 183 7.29 12.66 4.05
C ILE A 183 5.77 12.84 4.14
N CYS A 184 5.05 11.73 4.05
CA CYS A 184 3.62 11.63 4.31
C CYS A 184 3.37 11.38 5.81
N ARG A 185 2.36 12.07 6.36
CA ARG A 185 2.09 12.08 7.80
C ARG A 185 0.62 11.89 8.04
N ILE A 186 0.26 10.97 8.92
CA ILE A 186 -1.14 10.67 9.23
C ILE A 186 -1.36 10.48 10.72
N TYR A 187 -2.61 10.64 11.14
CA TYR A 187 -3.03 10.20 12.45
C TYR A 187 -3.60 8.79 12.38
N ALA A 188 -3.17 7.95 13.31
CA ALA A 188 -3.71 6.62 13.53
C ALA A 188 -4.09 6.45 15.00
N PHE A 189 -4.99 5.52 15.28
CA PHE A 189 -5.50 5.24 16.61
C PHE A 189 -5.05 3.85 17.05
N ASN A 190 -4.51 3.74 18.26
CA ASN A 190 -4.27 2.47 18.91
C ASN A 190 -5.45 2.22 19.86
N LYS A 191 -6.29 1.24 19.52
CA LYS A 191 -7.49 0.85 20.26
C LYS A 191 -7.17 0.19 21.60
N GLU A 192 -6.06 -0.53 21.69
CA GLU A 192 -5.66 -1.24 22.91
C GLU A 192 -5.31 -0.26 24.03
N ASP A 193 -4.50 0.75 23.70
CA ASP A 193 -4.04 1.76 24.66
C ASP A 193 -4.93 3.01 24.69
N ASN A 194 -5.88 3.12 23.75
CA ASN A 194 -6.74 4.29 23.57
C ASN A 194 -5.92 5.59 23.35
N ILE A 195 -4.90 5.49 22.49
CA ILE A 195 -3.93 6.55 22.19
C ILE A 195 -3.94 6.88 20.70
N TYR A 196 -3.79 8.16 20.36
CA TYR A 196 -3.55 8.59 19.00
C TYR A 196 -2.06 8.77 18.74
N TYR A 197 -1.62 8.30 17.58
CA TYR A 197 -0.27 8.47 17.08
C TYR A 197 -0.26 9.35 15.84
N TRP A 198 0.76 10.19 15.75
CA TRP A 198 1.20 10.83 14.51
C TRP A 198 2.31 10.00 13.91
N LEU A 199 2.03 9.39 12.75
CA LEU A 199 2.90 8.43 12.09
C LEU A 199 3.40 8.98 10.76
N LYS A 200 4.65 8.66 10.43
CA LYS A 200 5.29 9.05 9.17
C LYS A 200 5.85 7.84 8.45
N ASN A 201 5.90 7.91 7.12
CA ASN A 201 6.47 6.85 6.28
C ASN A 201 8.00 6.68 6.43
N ASP A 202 8.67 7.55 7.18
CA ASP A 202 10.09 7.40 7.55
C ASP A 202 10.30 6.66 8.90
N GLY A 203 9.21 6.24 9.54
CA GLY A 203 9.22 5.50 10.80
C GLY A 203 9.23 6.38 12.05
N VAL A 204 9.07 7.70 11.93
CA VAL A 204 8.83 8.57 13.10
C VAL A 204 7.42 8.35 13.64
N ARG A 205 7.34 8.18 14.96
CA ARG A 205 6.09 7.97 15.70
C ARG A 205 6.03 8.94 16.87
N GLN A 206 4.88 9.58 17.03
CA GLN A 206 4.68 10.48 18.16
C GLN A 206 3.30 10.28 18.76
N GLU A 207 3.27 9.86 20.03
CA GLU A 207 2.07 9.93 20.85
C GLU A 207 1.60 11.39 20.94
N LEU A 208 0.30 11.60 20.75
CA LEU A 208 -0.24 12.94 20.67
C LEU A 208 -0.24 13.67 22.02
N SER A 209 0.65 14.66 22.12
CA SER A 209 0.66 15.67 23.18
C SER A 209 0.25 17.08 22.69
N VAL A 210 0.35 17.35 21.38
CA VAL A 210 -0.01 18.62 20.73
C VAL A 210 -0.52 18.39 19.29
N GLY A 211 -1.11 19.41 18.66
CA GLY A 211 -1.55 19.33 17.26
C GLY A 211 -0.39 19.36 16.26
N PHE A 212 -0.40 18.43 15.31
CA PHE A 212 0.57 18.30 14.22
C PHE A 212 -0.15 18.28 12.88
N THR A 213 0.51 18.79 11.85
CA THR A 213 -0.08 18.74 10.51
C THR A 213 -0.01 17.31 9.96
N ALA A 214 -1.15 16.79 9.51
CA ALA A 214 -1.30 15.45 8.95
C ALA A 214 -2.37 15.42 7.85
N GLN A 215 -2.23 14.48 6.92
CA GLN A 215 -3.27 14.15 5.96
C GLN A 215 -4.35 13.33 6.66
N ALA A 216 -5.62 13.63 6.37
CA ALA A 216 -6.73 12.81 6.87
C ALA A 216 -6.79 11.49 6.10
N VAL A 217 -6.94 10.38 6.82
CA VAL A 217 -7.11 9.04 6.25
C VAL A 217 -8.29 8.35 6.92
N ALA A 218 -9.13 7.73 6.09
CA ALA A 218 -10.23 6.88 6.50
C ALA A 218 -9.87 5.44 6.10
N SER A 219 -10.01 4.53 7.06
CA SER A 219 -9.72 3.11 6.91
C SER A 219 -11.00 2.29 6.74
N TYR A 220 -10.89 1.22 5.97
CA TYR A 220 -11.93 0.23 5.71
C TYR A 220 -11.31 -1.17 5.66
N GLY A 221 -12.07 -2.19 6.06
CA GLY A 221 -11.65 -3.59 5.97
C GLY A 221 -11.16 -4.19 7.28
N GLU A 222 -10.41 -5.29 7.19
CA GLU A 222 -9.94 -6.06 8.34
C GLU A 222 -8.55 -5.59 8.79
N SER A 223 -8.46 -5.14 10.05
CA SER A 223 -7.17 -4.80 10.66
C SER A 223 -6.23 -6.00 10.73
N ILE A 224 -4.93 -5.73 10.75
CA ILE A 224 -3.90 -6.75 11.04
C ILE A 224 -4.19 -7.34 12.42
N ALA A 225 -4.08 -8.66 12.50
CA ALA A 225 -4.26 -9.42 13.75
C ALA A 225 -2.92 -9.61 14.47
#